data_AF-A0A1A9ZC27-F1
#
_entry.id   AF-A0A1A9ZC27-F1
#
_cell.length_a   1.000
_cell.length_b   1.000
_cell.length_c   1.000
_cell.angle_alpha   90.00
_cell.angle_beta   90.00
_cell.angle_gamma   90.00
#
_symmetry.space_group_name_H-M   'P 1'
#
loop_
_entity.id
_entity.type
_entity.pdbx_description
1 polymer ?
#
loop_
_entity_poly.entity_id
_entity_poly.type
_entity_poly.pdbx_seq_one_letter_code
_entity_poly.pdbx_strand_id
1 'polypeptide(L)'
;MILRISIPTNDDNSRYAQVFDLVNRGVMADIYHRGYKTVNYNQLLNVTCIAHDAKYTCDCGHINQIMLLPRLLGSAYHVDISNCKALTINANALGDIQGLRKITFNNVNNLILNQYALAFPIHASNTPLVLRFEKVNIEIIDSHAINGLIEEITFIDGHINTINPFAVTILKDHALLLKMDNISINCIESQAFKKFVVEQIDVRNCKFISSVPSKAFYEVEVLDTLNMIGVQFQDIHSRAFSFKMISKLTLIQNNFKSVDAEWLEAFIKEAVSIRENNFGQTSQIAFKAIMLHRDYVSNEKMELRFSNNTVSFRNQIRPLDFKDTFNLNIKRLYYDNEFSCHDVDIKQQPPQPKSAFFQQHKDQLYFRFNSNPDQSNDFILLSQFIANECRESTYWLYILAPSIGLLLECRLVKD
;
A
#
# COMPACT_ATOMS: atom_id res chain seq x y z
N MET A 1 36.33 30.81 -16.47
CA MET A 1 36.40 30.37 -17.88
C MET A 1 35.46 29.18 -18.00
N ILE A 2 34.33 29.31 -18.69
CA ILE A 2 33.31 28.25 -18.76
C ILE A 2 33.61 27.40 -20.01
N LEU A 3 33.97 26.13 -19.81
CA LEU A 3 34.12 25.18 -20.91
C LEU A 3 32.73 24.64 -21.26
N ARG A 4 32.26 24.89 -22.49
CA ARG A 4 31.05 24.22 -23.02
C ARG A 4 31.48 22.93 -23.72
N ILE A 5 31.05 21.79 -23.20
CA ILE A 5 31.26 20.49 -23.83
C ILE A 5 29.89 19.92 -24.17
N SER A 6 29.62 19.73 -25.46
CA SER A 6 28.46 19.00 -25.97
C SER A 6 28.92 17.61 -26.43
N ILE A 7 28.37 16.56 -25.81
CA ILE A 7 28.70 15.16 -26.13
C ILE A 7 27.58 14.60 -27.03
N PRO A 8 27.87 14.13 -28.25
CA PRO A 8 26.90 13.44 -29.07
C PRO A 8 26.66 12.03 -28.52
N THR A 9 25.42 11.55 -28.60
CA THR A 9 25.05 10.19 -28.25
C THR A 9 25.59 9.21 -29.29
N ASN A 10 26.77 8.64 -29.05
CA ASN A 10 27.11 7.29 -29.47
C ASN A 10 28.32 6.76 -28.68
N ASP A 11 28.27 5.47 -28.40
CA ASP A 11 29.12 4.67 -27.50
C ASP A 11 30.62 4.99 -27.54
N ASP A 12 31.12 5.72 -26.54
CA ASP A 12 32.55 5.73 -26.23
C ASP A 12 32.80 5.91 -24.73
N ASN A 13 32.97 4.77 -24.02
CA ASN A 13 33.26 4.69 -22.59
C ASN A 13 34.59 5.35 -22.17
N SER A 14 35.43 5.76 -23.12
CA SER A 14 36.73 6.37 -22.85
C SER A 14 36.65 7.84 -22.40
N ARG A 15 35.54 8.55 -22.66
CA ARG A 15 35.39 9.99 -22.32
C ARG A 15 34.76 10.24 -20.96
N TYR A 16 34.03 9.28 -20.37
CA TYR A 16 33.50 9.40 -19.01
C TYR A 16 34.62 9.46 -17.96
N ALA A 17 35.73 8.75 -18.19
CA ALA A 17 36.89 8.78 -17.30
C ALA A 17 37.55 10.18 -17.25
N GLN A 18 37.58 10.91 -18.37
CA GLN A 18 38.13 12.28 -18.42
C GLN A 18 37.23 13.31 -17.72
N VAL A 19 35.90 13.12 -17.77
CA VAL A 19 34.95 13.98 -17.05
C VAL A 19 35.02 13.75 -15.53
N PHE A 20 35.16 12.50 -15.09
CA PHE A 20 35.36 12.17 -13.66
C PHE A 20 36.68 12.73 -13.10
N ASP A 21 37.77 12.72 -13.87
CA ASP A 21 39.06 13.30 -13.43
C ASP A 21 39.00 14.84 -13.31
N LEU A 22 38.15 15.51 -14.10
CA LEU A 22 37.94 16.96 -14.01
C LEU A 22 37.05 17.38 -12.83
N VAL A 23 36.04 16.58 -12.48
CA VAL A 23 35.19 16.80 -11.29
C VAL A 23 35.99 16.60 -10.00
N ASN A 24 36.86 15.58 -9.94
CA ASN A 24 37.75 15.35 -8.79
C ASN A 24 38.79 16.47 -8.60
N ARG A 25 39.07 17.27 -9.64
CA ARG A 25 39.97 18.44 -9.58
C ARG A 25 39.25 19.77 -9.35
N GLY A 26 37.96 19.75 -9.00
CA GLY A 26 37.22 20.94 -8.60
C GLY A 26 36.77 21.85 -9.76
N VAL A 27 36.76 21.34 -11.00
CA VAL A 27 36.23 22.09 -12.15
C VAL A 27 34.71 21.91 -12.18
N MET A 28 33.97 23.00 -11.92
CA MET A 28 32.52 23.04 -12.05
C MET A 28 32.12 22.87 -13.52
N ALA A 29 31.44 21.77 -13.84
CA ALA A 29 30.87 21.52 -15.16
C ALA A 29 29.36 21.24 -15.02
N ASP A 30 28.54 22.03 -15.72
CA ASP A 30 27.11 21.80 -15.83
C ASP A 30 26.87 20.61 -16.77
N ILE A 31 26.52 19.44 -16.23
CA ILE A 31 26.12 18.28 -17.01
C ILE A 31 24.59 18.27 -17.11
N TYR A 32 24.08 18.50 -18.32
CA TYR A 32 22.64 18.47 -18.61
C TYR A 32 22.18 17.03 -18.88
N HIS A 33 21.36 16.47 -17.99
CA HIS A 33 20.50 15.33 -18.28
C HIS A 33 19.02 15.71 -18.17
N ARG A 34 18.24 15.21 -19.13
CA ARG A 34 16.80 15.41 -19.37
C ARG A 34 15.97 15.95 -18.18
N GLY A 35 15.38 17.13 -18.38
CA GLY A 35 14.02 17.41 -17.89
C GLY A 35 13.85 18.00 -16.49
N TYR A 36 14.92 18.18 -15.71
CA TYR A 36 14.80 18.87 -14.42
C TYR A 36 14.92 20.40 -14.60
N LYS A 37 13.92 21.14 -14.12
CA LYS A 37 14.03 22.58 -13.89
C LYS A 37 15.25 22.81 -12.99
N THR A 38 16.28 23.45 -13.53
CA THR A 38 17.40 23.94 -12.73
C THR A 38 16.87 25.05 -11.82
N VAL A 39 16.77 24.75 -10.52
CA VAL A 39 16.52 25.79 -9.51
C VAL A 39 17.82 26.60 -9.41
N ASN A 40 17.71 27.89 -9.67
CA ASN A 40 18.83 28.82 -9.57
C ASN A 40 19.26 28.90 -8.09
N TYR A 41 20.42 28.34 -7.73
CA TYR A 41 20.91 28.19 -6.35
C TYR A 41 21.31 29.51 -5.66
N ASN A 42 21.20 30.65 -6.33
CA ASN A 42 21.52 31.94 -5.76
C ASN A 42 20.30 32.49 -4.99
N GLN A 43 20.36 32.36 -3.66
CA GLN A 43 19.44 32.88 -2.62
C GLN A 43 18.40 31.89 -2.05
N LEU A 44 18.80 30.65 -1.72
CA LEU A 44 18.03 29.88 -0.73
C LEU A 44 18.25 30.49 0.66
N LEU A 45 17.17 30.90 1.32
CA LEU A 45 17.21 31.48 2.66
C LEU A 45 17.26 30.36 3.70
N ASN A 46 18.12 30.49 4.71
CA ASN A 46 18.06 29.55 5.84
C ASN A 46 16.87 29.88 6.74
N VAL A 47 16.20 28.84 7.24
CA VAL A 47 15.20 29.01 8.31
C VAL A 47 15.88 29.60 9.54
N THR A 48 15.19 30.51 10.23
CA THR A 48 15.66 31.03 11.51
C THR A 48 15.32 30.03 12.61
N CYS A 49 16.36 29.52 13.29
CA CYS A 49 16.23 28.55 14.37
C CYS A 49 16.77 29.13 15.68
N ILE A 50 15.94 29.14 16.71
CA ILE A 50 16.29 29.66 18.05
C ILE A 50 16.39 28.47 19.01
N ALA A 51 17.51 28.40 19.74
CA ALA A 51 17.71 27.42 20.80
C ALA A 51 17.21 27.98 22.14
N HIS A 52 16.36 27.23 22.85
CA HIS A 52 15.88 27.55 24.20
C HIS A 52 15.56 26.25 24.95
N ASP A 53 15.96 26.12 26.23
CA ASP A 53 15.68 24.95 27.08
C ASP A 53 15.89 23.57 26.41
N ALA A 54 17.05 23.40 25.75
CA ALA A 54 17.40 22.18 25.02
C ALA A 54 16.42 21.80 23.90
N LYS A 55 15.76 22.80 23.32
CA LYS A 55 14.90 22.69 22.14
C LYS A 55 15.32 23.69 21.08
N TYR A 56 15.35 23.27 19.83
CA TYR A 56 15.38 24.17 18.68
C TYR A 56 13.96 24.46 18.20
N THR A 57 13.64 25.73 18.02
CA THR A 57 12.41 26.17 17.35
C THR A 57 12.79 26.88 16.06
N CYS A 58 12.46 26.27 14.93
CA CYS A 58 12.71 26.76 13.59
C CYS A 58 11.38 27.20 12.96
N ASP A 59 11.20 28.51 12.77
CA ASP A 59 9.98 29.08 12.20
C ASP A 59 10.30 29.78 10.87
N CYS A 60 9.60 29.40 9.82
CA CYS A 60 9.72 30.00 8.49
C CYS A 60 8.84 31.25 8.31
N GLY A 61 7.99 31.60 9.29
CA GLY A 61 7.13 32.78 9.29
C GLY A 61 6.14 32.84 8.13
N HIS A 62 5.79 31.69 7.53
CA HIS A 62 4.97 31.58 6.31
C HIS A 62 5.49 32.39 5.11
N ILE A 63 6.80 32.67 5.07
CA ILE A 63 7.38 33.45 3.97
C ILE A 63 7.27 32.64 2.66
N ASN A 64 6.90 33.33 1.58
CA ASN A 64 6.72 32.76 0.24
C ASN A 64 8.06 32.48 -0.48
N GLN A 65 8.98 31.78 0.19
CA GLN A 65 10.29 31.41 -0.36
C GLN A 65 10.63 29.96 0.02
N ILE A 66 11.48 29.34 -0.79
CA ILE A 66 12.05 28.03 -0.46
C ILE A 66 13.14 28.26 0.59
N MET A 67 12.97 27.65 1.75
CA MET A 67 13.95 27.71 2.82
C MET A 67 14.75 26.43 2.94
N LEU A 68 15.97 26.55 3.46
CA LEU A 68 16.82 25.44 3.84
C LEU A 68 16.86 25.33 5.36
N LEU A 69 16.73 24.10 5.88
CA LEU A 69 17.09 23.86 7.26
C LEU A 69 18.61 24.01 7.40
N PRO A 70 19.12 24.98 8.18
CA PRO A 70 20.55 25.10 8.40
C PRO A 70 21.05 23.87 9.17
N ARG A 71 22.37 23.63 9.10
CA ARG A 71 23.01 22.64 9.95
C ARG A 71 22.88 23.08 11.41
N LEU A 72 22.20 22.28 12.22
CA LEU A 72 22.01 22.55 13.64
C LEU A 72 23.16 21.93 14.44
N LEU A 73 23.67 22.65 15.45
CA LEU A 73 24.84 22.28 16.23
C LEU A 73 24.52 22.25 17.73
N GLY A 74 25.33 21.55 18.54
CA GLY A 74 25.22 21.58 20.00
C GLY A 74 24.26 20.54 20.56
N SER A 75 23.65 20.79 21.73
CA SER A 75 22.82 19.82 22.43
C SER A 75 21.36 20.24 22.45
N ALA A 76 20.47 19.38 21.96
CA ALA A 76 19.03 19.59 22.01
C ALA A 76 18.30 18.24 22.02
N TYR A 77 17.25 18.12 22.82
CA TYR A 77 16.39 16.94 22.87
C TYR A 77 15.26 16.99 21.84
N HIS A 78 14.86 18.20 21.43
CA HIS A 78 13.70 18.43 20.57
C HIS A 78 14.03 19.45 19.48
N VAL A 79 13.56 19.22 18.26
CA VAL A 79 13.56 20.20 17.16
C VAL A 79 12.12 20.34 16.66
N ASP A 80 11.57 21.54 16.76
CA ASP A 80 10.27 21.87 16.18
C ASP A 80 10.46 22.78 14.98
N ILE A 81 9.99 22.35 13.82
CA ILE A 81 10.06 23.07 12.55
C ILE A 81 8.64 23.37 12.09
N SER A 82 8.33 24.64 11.86
CA SER A 82 6.95 25.02 11.58
C SER A 82 6.77 26.17 10.60
N ASN A 83 5.54 26.25 10.06
CA ASN A 83 5.04 27.39 9.29
C ASN A 83 5.83 27.66 8.00
N CYS A 84 6.30 26.60 7.35
CA CYS A 84 7.11 26.69 6.15
C CYS A 84 6.27 26.48 4.89
N LYS A 85 6.29 27.45 3.96
CA LYS A 85 5.66 27.23 2.66
C LYS A 85 6.42 26.22 1.82
N ALA A 86 7.74 26.31 1.82
CA ALA A 86 8.61 25.33 1.19
C ALA A 86 9.89 25.19 2.02
N LEU A 87 10.24 23.96 2.36
CA LEU A 87 11.41 23.60 3.16
C LEU A 87 12.15 22.44 2.52
N THR A 88 13.45 22.61 2.31
CA THR A 88 14.35 21.54 1.90
C THR A 88 15.31 21.21 3.04
N ILE A 89 15.43 19.92 3.34
CA ILE A 89 16.42 19.42 4.30
C ILE A 89 17.46 18.64 3.51
N ASN A 90 18.70 19.12 3.59
CA ASN A 90 19.85 18.48 2.97
C ASN A 90 20.45 17.42 3.89
N ALA A 91 21.30 16.57 3.30
CA ALA A 91 22.01 15.51 3.99
C ALA A 91 22.68 16.02 5.29
N ASN A 92 22.49 15.27 6.38
CA ASN A 92 23.16 15.47 7.66
C ASN A 92 22.92 16.85 8.30
N ALA A 93 21.81 17.55 7.97
CA ALA A 93 21.47 18.83 8.59
C ALA A 93 21.38 18.75 10.13
N LEU A 94 21.13 17.56 10.66
CA LEU A 94 20.99 17.29 12.09
C LEU A 94 22.15 16.45 12.67
N GLY A 95 23.18 16.13 11.87
CA GLY A 95 24.20 15.14 12.23
C GLY A 95 25.10 15.52 13.42
N ASP A 96 25.15 16.81 13.78
CA ASP A 96 25.99 17.30 14.89
C ASP A 96 25.19 17.64 16.16
N ILE A 97 23.87 17.43 16.16
CA ILE A 97 23.08 17.62 17.38
C ILE A 97 23.34 16.43 18.32
N GLN A 98 23.57 16.73 19.60
CA GLN A 98 23.70 15.72 20.64
C GLN A 98 22.41 15.60 21.45
N GLY A 99 22.01 14.36 21.76
CA GLY A 99 20.86 14.06 22.62
C GLY A 99 19.49 14.21 21.96
N LEU A 100 19.42 14.40 20.64
CA LEU A 100 18.14 14.55 19.94
C LEU A 100 17.29 13.30 20.12
N ARG A 101 16.03 13.51 20.49
CA ARG A 101 15.04 12.46 20.70
C ARG A 101 13.79 12.65 19.85
N LYS A 102 13.45 13.89 19.49
CA LYS A 102 12.20 14.16 18.77
C LYS A 102 12.34 15.30 17.77
N ILE A 103 11.74 15.11 16.60
CA ILE A 103 11.60 16.13 15.57
C ILE A 103 10.11 16.26 15.21
N THR A 104 9.58 17.48 15.32
CA THR A 104 8.20 17.79 14.93
C THR A 104 8.21 18.73 13.73
N PHE A 105 7.57 18.31 12.65
CA PHE A 105 7.21 19.17 11.52
C PHE A 105 5.74 19.52 11.65
N ASN A 106 5.41 20.81 11.64
CA ASN A 106 4.04 21.27 11.74
C ASN A 106 3.73 22.36 10.69
N ASN A 107 2.66 22.18 9.92
CA ASN A 107 2.22 23.20 8.96
C ASN A 107 3.31 23.54 7.92
N VAL A 108 3.75 22.51 7.19
CA VAL A 108 4.79 22.63 6.14
C VAL A 108 4.18 22.25 4.79
N ASN A 109 4.00 23.22 3.89
CA ASN A 109 3.22 23.03 2.65
C ASN A 109 3.98 22.34 1.52
N ASN A 110 5.31 22.28 1.59
CA ASN A 110 6.15 21.56 0.64
C ASN A 110 7.47 21.20 1.34
N LEU A 111 7.61 19.95 1.78
CA LEU A 111 8.80 19.43 2.41
C LEU A 111 9.56 18.52 1.44
N ILE A 112 10.83 18.81 1.22
CA ILE A 112 11.77 17.96 0.48
C ILE A 112 12.77 17.38 1.48
N LEU A 113 12.71 16.05 1.65
CA LEU A 113 13.69 15.30 2.42
C LEU A 113 14.66 14.64 1.43
N ASN A 114 15.82 15.27 1.23
CA ASN A 114 16.88 14.69 0.40
C ASN A 114 17.48 13.45 1.07
N GLN A 115 18.26 12.68 0.31
CA GLN A 115 19.00 11.55 0.84
C GLN A 115 19.79 11.93 2.12
N TYR A 116 19.63 11.14 3.18
CA TYR A 116 20.20 11.38 4.51
C TYR A 116 19.77 12.69 5.21
N ALA A 117 18.63 13.29 4.82
CA ALA A 117 18.12 14.52 5.44
C ALA A 117 17.92 14.40 6.96
N LEU A 118 17.28 13.31 7.38
CA LEU A 118 17.01 12.97 8.78
C LEU A 118 17.89 11.78 9.19
N ALA A 119 19.16 11.81 8.77
CA ALA A 119 20.17 10.87 9.21
C ALA A 119 20.77 11.29 10.55
N PHE A 120 20.83 10.34 11.49
CA PHE A 120 21.47 10.57 12.79
C PHE A 120 22.58 9.55 13.03
N PRO A 121 23.84 9.99 13.21
CA PRO A 121 24.95 9.06 13.40
C PRO A 121 24.82 8.33 14.75
N ILE A 122 24.93 6.99 14.72
CA ILE A 122 24.85 6.11 15.90
C ILE A 122 25.82 6.55 17.01
N HIS A 123 27.00 7.04 16.63
CA HIS A 123 28.04 7.45 17.58
C HIS A 123 27.73 8.76 18.32
N ALA A 124 26.78 9.58 17.85
CA ALA A 124 26.43 10.86 18.48
C ALA A 124 25.38 10.70 19.59
N SER A 125 24.57 9.64 19.54
CA SER A 125 23.52 9.36 20.52
C SER A 125 22.95 7.96 20.30
N ASN A 126 22.84 7.17 21.36
CA ASN A 126 22.08 5.91 21.34
C ASN A 126 20.56 6.13 21.54
N THR A 127 20.11 7.38 21.55
CA THR A 127 18.70 7.70 21.83
C THR A 127 17.86 7.48 20.57
N PRO A 128 16.82 6.63 20.63
CA PRO A 128 15.90 6.45 19.53
C PRO A 128 15.13 7.76 19.21
N LEU A 129 14.93 8.03 17.92
CA LEU A 129 14.26 9.24 17.42
C LEU A 129 12.77 9.03 17.16
N VAL A 130 11.97 10.00 17.58
CA VAL A 130 10.55 10.13 17.27
C VAL A 130 10.37 11.21 16.20
N LEU A 131 9.81 10.84 15.05
CA LEU A 131 9.52 11.74 13.94
C LEU A 131 8.02 11.96 13.82
N ARG A 132 7.59 13.23 13.84
CA ARG A 132 6.18 13.60 13.72
C ARG A 132 5.98 14.66 12.64
N PHE A 133 5.11 14.37 11.69
CA PHE A 133 4.74 15.24 10.59
C PHE A 133 3.25 15.54 10.68
N GLU A 134 2.88 16.75 11.06
CA GLU A 134 1.48 17.20 11.22
C GLU A 134 1.15 18.30 10.24
N LYS A 135 0.12 18.14 9.42
CA LYS A 135 -0.24 19.16 8.42
C LYS A 135 0.94 19.46 7.50
N VAL A 136 1.59 18.38 7.04
CA VAL A 136 2.77 18.45 6.17
C VAL A 136 2.44 17.85 4.82
N ASN A 137 2.77 18.58 3.77
CA ASN A 137 2.82 18.08 2.41
C ASN A 137 4.28 17.83 2.03
N ILE A 138 4.64 16.57 1.90
CA ILE A 138 5.98 16.13 1.54
C ILE A 138 6.01 15.94 0.04
N GLU A 139 6.88 16.66 -0.66
CA GLU A 139 7.09 16.48 -2.09
C GLU A 139 7.87 15.21 -2.38
N ILE A 140 8.92 14.94 -1.58
CA ILE A 140 9.74 13.76 -1.75
C ILE A 140 10.33 13.29 -0.41
N ILE A 141 10.24 11.98 -0.19
CA ILE A 141 11.08 11.25 0.77
C ILE A 141 12.08 10.46 -0.05
N ASP A 142 13.29 11.00 -0.17
CA ASP A 142 14.33 10.40 -1.00
C ASP A 142 14.90 9.12 -0.36
N SER A 143 15.70 8.36 -1.12
CA SER A 143 16.34 7.15 -0.64
C SER A 143 17.18 7.42 0.60
N HIS A 144 16.99 6.63 1.65
CA HIS A 144 17.64 6.79 2.96
C HIS A 144 17.46 8.16 3.61
N ALA A 145 16.42 8.92 3.24
CA ALA A 145 16.14 10.22 3.84
C ALA A 145 15.89 10.12 5.34
N ILE A 146 15.21 9.05 5.79
CA ILE A 146 15.02 8.73 7.20
C ILE A 146 15.96 7.57 7.55
N ASN A 147 17.03 7.85 8.30
CA ASN A 147 18.07 6.86 8.59
C ASN A 147 18.59 6.99 10.03
N GLY A 148 18.58 5.90 10.80
CA GLY A 148 19.17 5.87 12.13
C GLY A 148 18.43 5.00 13.13
N LEU A 149 18.65 5.27 14.42
CA LEU A 149 17.88 4.67 15.51
C LEU A 149 16.52 5.35 15.57
N ILE A 150 15.53 4.84 14.82
CA ILE A 150 14.18 5.40 14.79
C ILE A 150 13.26 4.58 15.70
N GLU A 151 12.55 5.28 16.58
CA GLU A 151 11.53 4.70 17.47
C GLU A 151 10.15 4.77 16.83
N GLU A 152 9.77 5.94 16.31
CA GLU A 152 8.43 6.19 15.80
C GLU A 152 8.47 7.12 14.58
N ILE A 153 7.61 6.85 13.61
CA ILE A 153 7.35 7.74 12.47
C ILE A 153 5.85 7.94 12.38
N THR A 154 5.39 9.18 12.52
CA THR A 154 3.97 9.54 12.49
C THR A 154 3.69 10.62 11.46
N PHE A 155 2.77 10.36 10.55
CA PHE A 155 2.22 11.32 9.58
C PHE A 155 0.74 11.55 9.87
N ILE A 156 0.33 12.82 10.04
CA ILE A 156 -1.05 13.22 10.34
C ILE A 156 -1.49 14.38 9.44
N ASP A 157 -2.67 14.26 8.83
CA ASP A 157 -3.37 15.31 8.06
C ASP A 157 -2.53 15.93 6.93
N GLY A 158 -2.13 15.17 5.92
CA GLY A 158 -1.13 15.63 4.97
C GLY A 158 -1.11 14.92 3.63
N HIS A 159 -0.08 15.23 2.86
CA HIS A 159 0.15 14.67 1.54
C HIS A 159 1.60 14.19 1.42
N ILE A 160 1.82 13.08 0.72
CA ILE A 160 3.16 12.63 0.32
C ILE A 160 3.12 12.41 -1.18
N ASN A 161 3.87 13.21 -1.94
CA ASN A 161 3.88 13.10 -3.39
C ASN A 161 4.70 11.88 -3.84
N THR A 162 5.95 11.73 -3.37
CA THR A 162 6.77 10.56 -3.72
C THR A 162 7.50 9.96 -2.53
N ILE A 163 7.46 8.63 -2.40
CA ILE A 163 8.32 7.84 -1.49
C ILE A 163 9.25 6.99 -2.34
N ASN A 164 10.54 7.33 -2.33
CA ASN A 164 11.57 6.61 -3.10
C ASN A 164 11.94 5.26 -2.46
N PRO A 165 12.63 4.37 -3.20
CA PRO A 165 13.13 3.11 -2.67
C PRO A 165 14.06 3.36 -1.49
N PHE A 166 13.99 2.50 -0.47
CA PHE A 166 14.79 2.61 0.76
C PHE A 166 14.61 3.93 1.53
N ALA A 167 13.49 4.62 1.35
CA ALA A 167 13.20 5.90 2.01
C ALA A 167 13.43 5.86 3.53
N VAL A 168 13.12 4.72 4.16
CA VAL A 168 13.32 4.48 5.58
C VAL A 168 14.33 3.36 5.80
N THR A 169 15.38 3.63 6.58
CA THR A 169 16.39 2.65 7.01
C THR A 169 16.57 2.73 8.52
N ILE A 170 16.18 1.69 9.25
CA ILE A 170 16.31 1.64 10.70
C ILE A 170 17.55 0.84 11.09
N LEU A 171 18.33 1.37 12.04
CA LEU A 171 19.55 0.75 12.58
C LEU A 171 19.32 0.08 13.96
N LYS A 172 18.14 0.29 14.57
CA LYS A 172 17.67 -0.39 15.79
C LYS A 172 17.08 -1.76 15.41
N ASP A 173 16.99 -2.68 16.38
CA ASP A 173 16.35 -3.99 16.18
C ASP A 173 14.91 -3.88 15.63
N HIS A 174 14.15 -2.89 16.09
CA HIS A 174 12.81 -2.55 15.59
C HIS A 174 12.40 -1.12 15.97
N ALA A 175 11.53 -0.51 15.16
CA ALA A 175 10.73 0.65 15.56
C ALA A 175 9.52 0.20 16.40
N LEU A 176 8.96 1.10 17.20
CA LEU A 176 7.69 0.88 17.91
C LEU A 176 6.50 1.14 16.98
N LEU A 177 6.51 2.25 16.23
CA LEU A 177 5.32 2.69 15.51
C LEU A 177 5.63 3.30 14.14
N LEU A 178 4.92 2.83 13.12
CA LEU A 178 4.68 3.57 11.87
C LEU A 178 3.20 3.92 11.80
N LYS A 179 2.88 5.21 11.95
CA LYS A 179 1.51 5.72 11.90
C LYS A 179 1.30 6.63 10.69
N MET A 180 0.21 6.39 9.96
CA MET A 180 -0.30 7.27 8.92
C MET A 180 -1.79 7.49 9.16
N ASP A 181 -2.20 8.73 9.39
CA ASP A 181 -3.59 9.10 9.68
C ASP A 181 -4.01 10.27 8.80
N ASN A 182 -5.06 10.06 8.00
CA ASN A 182 -5.56 11.04 7.06
C ASN A 182 -4.47 11.59 6.11
N ILE A 183 -3.68 10.67 5.52
CA ILE A 183 -2.63 10.99 4.54
C ILE A 183 -3.07 10.57 3.14
N SER A 184 -2.81 11.45 2.16
CA SER A 184 -2.86 11.08 0.74
C SER A 184 -1.46 10.83 0.20
N ILE A 185 -1.24 9.67 -0.44
CA ILE A 185 0.05 9.27 -1.00
C ILE A 185 -0.11 9.21 -2.52
N ASN A 186 0.62 10.05 -3.24
CA ASN A 186 0.54 10.06 -4.70
C ASN A 186 1.30 8.88 -5.30
N CYS A 187 2.59 8.74 -5.06
CA CYS A 187 3.44 7.67 -5.57
C CYS A 187 4.26 7.02 -4.45
N ILE A 188 4.24 5.70 -4.40
CA ILE A 188 5.15 4.88 -3.57
C ILE A 188 5.92 3.95 -4.51
N GLU A 189 7.25 4.01 -4.46
CA GLU A 189 8.08 3.16 -5.31
C GLU A 189 8.31 1.77 -4.71
N SER A 190 8.77 0.85 -5.55
CA SER A 190 9.17 -0.49 -5.09
C SER A 190 10.31 -0.39 -4.09
N GLN A 191 10.24 -1.17 -3.02
CA GLN A 191 11.20 -1.22 -1.92
C GLN A 191 11.28 0.08 -1.09
N ALA A 192 10.26 0.93 -1.13
CA ALA A 192 10.17 2.12 -0.26
C ALA A 192 10.39 1.76 1.22
N PHE A 193 9.76 0.68 1.67
CA PHE A 193 9.98 0.09 2.99
C PHE A 193 10.58 -1.31 2.82
N LYS A 194 11.90 -1.44 2.98
CA LYS A 194 12.61 -2.71 2.81
C LYS A 194 13.25 -3.17 4.10
N LYS A 195 13.03 -4.44 4.47
CA LYS A 195 13.60 -5.06 5.69
C LYS A 195 13.34 -4.22 6.94
N PHE A 196 12.17 -3.60 6.96
CA PHE A 196 11.71 -2.73 8.03
C PHE A 196 11.08 -3.59 9.12
N VAL A 197 11.58 -3.49 10.35
CA VAL A 197 11.03 -4.22 11.51
C VAL A 197 10.38 -3.19 12.42
N VAL A 198 9.10 -3.43 12.77
CA VAL A 198 8.29 -2.51 13.55
C VAL A 198 7.32 -3.27 14.44
N GLU A 199 7.02 -2.75 15.62
CA GLU A 199 6.04 -3.35 16.52
C GLU A 199 4.61 -3.15 15.99
N GLN A 200 4.27 -1.92 15.60
CA GLN A 200 2.94 -1.57 15.12
C GLN A 200 2.96 -0.73 13.83
N ILE A 201 2.09 -1.10 12.89
CA ILE A 201 1.75 -0.28 11.73
C ILE A 201 0.27 0.08 11.81
N ASP A 202 -0.04 1.38 11.80
CA ASP A 202 -1.41 1.89 11.86
C ASP A 202 -1.65 2.87 10.70
N VAL A 203 -2.41 2.43 9.70
CA VAL A 203 -2.79 3.21 8.52
C VAL A 203 -4.30 3.45 8.55
N ARG A 204 -4.70 4.69 8.80
CA ARG A 204 -6.11 5.07 8.96
C ARG A 204 -6.51 6.19 8.04
N ASN A 205 -7.69 6.05 7.42
CA ASN A 205 -8.32 7.08 6.59
C ASN A 205 -7.37 7.62 5.49
N CYS A 206 -6.45 6.79 5.02
CA CYS A 206 -5.46 7.19 4.03
C CYS A 206 -5.95 6.93 2.61
N LYS A 207 -5.35 7.61 1.63
CA LYS A 207 -5.67 7.44 0.21
C LYS A 207 -4.40 7.28 -0.63
N PHE A 208 -4.26 6.13 -1.27
CA PHE A 208 -3.24 5.88 -2.28
C PHE A 208 -3.81 6.30 -3.64
N ILE A 209 -3.28 7.40 -4.19
CA ILE A 209 -3.78 8.04 -5.41
C ILE A 209 -3.30 7.29 -6.65
N SER A 210 -2.06 6.79 -6.66
CA SER A 210 -1.57 5.87 -7.70
C SER A 210 -1.75 4.41 -7.29
N SER A 211 -1.51 3.52 -8.25
CA SER A 211 -1.34 2.10 -8.00
C SER A 211 -0.17 1.84 -7.05
N VAL A 212 -0.30 0.81 -6.21
CA VAL A 212 0.78 0.38 -5.29
C VAL A 212 1.59 -0.72 -6.00
N PRO A 213 2.87 -0.49 -6.31
CA PRO A 213 3.67 -1.44 -7.07
C PRO A 213 4.08 -2.64 -6.22
N SER A 214 4.48 -3.71 -6.90
CA SER A 214 5.08 -4.88 -6.26
C SER A 214 6.26 -4.48 -5.37
N LYS A 215 6.35 -5.11 -4.20
CA LYS A 215 7.41 -4.93 -3.21
C LYS A 215 7.49 -3.51 -2.63
N ALA A 216 6.43 -2.70 -2.66
CA ALA A 216 6.42 -1.40 -1.98
C ALA A 216 6.78 -1.53 -0.48
N PHE A 217 6.20 -2.54 0.17
CA PHE A 217 6.63 -3.06 1.47
C PHE A 217 7.26 -4.43 1.23
N TYR A 218 8.58 -4.55 1.41
CA TYR A 218 9.33 -5.74 1.06
C TYR A 218 10.14 -6.30 2.23
N GLU A 219 9.86 -7.55 2.59
CA GLU A 219 10.47 -8.23 3.75
C GLU A 219 10.25 -7.47 5.06
N VAL A 220 9.07 -6.89 5.24
CA VAL A 220 8.70 -6.13 6.46
C VAL A 220 8.25 -7.10 7.56
N GLU A 221 8.57 -6.80 8.81
CA GLU A 221 8.15 -7.57 9.97
C GLU A 221 7.34 -6.67 10.91
N VAL A 222 6.13 -7.12 11.26
CA VAL A 222 5.21 -6.43 12.18
C VAL A 222 5.01 -7.30 13.42
N LEU A 223 5.65 -6.90 14.52
CA LEU A 223 5.81 -7.77 15.69
C LEU A 223 4.52 -7.93 16.52
N ASP A 224 3.64 -6.92 16.51
CA ASP A 224 2.36 -6.96 17.24
C ASP A 224 1.15 -6.73 16.31
N THR A 225 0.97 -5.54 15.74
CA THR A 225 -0.28 -5.21 15.04
C THR A 225 -0.07 -4.48 13.71
N LEU A 226 -0.72 -4.98 12.66
CA LEU A 226 -0.91 -4.30 11.39
C LEU A 226 -2.39 -3.95 11.22
N ASN A 227 -2.70 -2.66 11.29
CA ASN A 227 -4.04 -2.13 11.09
C ASN A 227 -4.08 -1.28 9.80
N MET A 228 -4.99 -1.65 8.88
CA MET A 228 -5.38 -0.80 7.76
C MET A 228 -6.90 -0.59 7.83
N ILE A 229 -7.31 0.63 8.15
CA ILE A 229 -8.70 0.97 8.45
C ILE A 229 -9.14 2.17 7.62
N GLY A 230 -10.23 2.02 6.85
CA GLY A 230 -10.78 3.13 6.08
C GLY A 230 -9.87 3.61 4.94
N VAL A 231 -8.99 2.74 4.43
CA VAL A 231 -7.99 3.11 3.42
C VAL A 231 -8.56 2.95 2.01
N GLN A 232 -8.28 3.94 1.16
CA GLN A 232 -8.64 3.92 -0.26
C GLN A 232 -7.42 3.59 -1.11
N PHE A 233 -7.52 2.55 -1.92
CA PHE A 233 -6.49 2.11 -2.85
C PHE A 233 -6.98 2.19 -4.30
N GLN A 234 -6.09 2.56 -5.23
CA GLN A 234 -6.26 2.26 -6.64
C GLN A 234 -5.99 0.77 -6.90
N ASP A 235 -5.19 0.46 -7.93
CA ASP A 235 -4.82 -0.89 -8.28
C ASP A 235 -3.63 -1.32 -7.39
N ILE A 236 -3.72 -2.50 -6.77
CA ILE A 236 -2.62 -3.07 -5.97
C ILE A 236 -2.02 -4.25 -6.74
N HIS A 237 -0.74 -4.15 -7.04
CA HIS A 237 -0.03 -5.20 -7.77
C HIS A 237 0.32 -6.39 -6.88
N SER A 238 0.64 -7.52 -7.51
CA SER A 238 1.07 -8.74 -6.81
C SER A 238 2.26 -8.45 -5.88
N ARG A 239 2.20 -8.98 -4.65
CA ARG A 239 3.20 -8.84 -3.59
C ARG A 239 3.60 -7.39 -3.35
N ALA A 240 2.67 -6.44 -3.52
CA ALA A 240 2.88 -5.05 -3.12
C ALA A 240 3.22 -4.95 -1.63
N PHE A 241 2.55 -5.80 -0.83
CA PHE A 241 2.82 -5.99 0.58
C PHE A 241 3.38 -7.39 0.81
N SER A 242 4.67 -7.47 1.12
CA SER A 242 5.39 -8.71 1.45
C SER A 242 5.93 -8.61 2.88
N PHE A 243 5.19 -9.21 3.79
CA PHE A 243 5.50 -9.25 5.21
C PHE A 243 6.03 -10.63 5.59
N LYS A 244 7.24 -10.67 6.16
CA LYS A 244 7.85 -11.90 6.70
C LYS A 244 7.11 -12.41 7.93
N MET A 245 6.52 -11.50 8.69
CA MET A 245 5.79 -11.82 9.90
C MET A 245 4.81 -10.69 10.23
N ILE A 246 3.58 -11.05 10.59
CA ILE A 246 2.60 -10.16 11.22
C ILE A 246 2.00 -10.93 12.41
N SER A 247 2.04 -10.36 13.61
CA SER A 247 1.37 -11.03 14.73
C SER A 247 -0.16 -10.97 14.58
N LYS A 248 -0.73 -9.76 14.47
CA LYS A 248 -2.17 -9.54 14.28
C LYS A 248 -2.43 -8.68 13.04
N LEU A 249 -3.19 -9.22 12.08
CA LEU A 249 -3.61 -8.52 10.86
C LEU A 249 -5.07 -8.08 10.94
N THR A 250 -5.30 -6.79 10.72
CA THR A 250 -6.63 -6.19 10.69
C THR A 250 -6.82 -5.33 9.43
N LEU A 251 -7.73 -5.74 8.55
CA LEU A 251 -8.17 -4.98 7.38
C LEU A 251 -9.66 -4.67 7.51
N ILE A 252 -10.01 -3.41 7.76
CA ILE A 252 -11.40 -2.98 8.01
C ILE A 252 -11.78 -1.80 7.13
N GLN A 253 -12.96 -1.84 6.51
CA GLN A 253 -13.55 -0.67 5.83
C GLN A 253 -12.66 -0.09 4.71
N ASN A 254 -11.82 -0.93 4.09
CA ASN A 254 -10.96 -0.48 3.00
C ASN A 254 -11.69 -0.61 1.66
N ASN A 255 -11.37 0.29 0.74
CA ASN A 255 -11.92 0.31 -0.61
C ASN A 255 -10.78 0.24 -1.63
N PHE A 256 -10.77 -0.82 -2.43
CA PHE A 256 -9.79 -1.10 -3.45
C PHE A 256 -10.45 -0.99 -4.82
N LYS A 257 -9.75 -0.40 -5.79
CA LYS A 257 -10.19 -0.45 -7.19
C LYS A 257 -9.92 -1.84 -7.79
N SER A 258 -8.73 -2.38 -7.56
CA SER A 258 -8.40 -3.77 -7.90
C SER A 258 -7.26 -4.34 -7.03
N VAL A 259 -7.25 -5.66 -6.88
CA VAL A 259 -6.18 -6.42 -6.22
C VAL A 259 -5.69 -7.58 -7.12
N ASP A 260 -4.42 -7.54 -7.49
CA ASP A 260 -3.81 -8.46 -8.45
C ASP A 260 -3.09 -9.62 -7.76
N ALA A 261 -3.39 -10.85 -8.20
CA ALA A 261 -2.78 -12.09 -7.72
C ALA A 261 -2.61 -12.09 -6.19
N GLU A 262 -1.49 -12.59 -5.67
CA GLU A 262 -1.16 -12.56 -4.24
C GLU A 262 -0.65 -11.17 -3.82
N TRP A 263 -1.53 -10.17 -3.77
CA TRP A 263 -1.18 -8.77 -3.47
C TRP A 263 -0.60 -8.59 -2.06
N LEU A 264 -1.10 -9.39 -1.10
CA LEU A 264 -0.67 -9.47 0.29
C LEU A 264 -0.06 -10.84 0.57
N GLU A 265 1.26 -10.88 0.68
CA GLU A 265 2.01 -12.01 1.22
C GLU A 265 2.26 -11.74 2.70
N ALA A 266 1.69 -12.58 3.56
CA ALA A 266 1.66 -12.37 5.00
C ALA A 266 1.76 -13.69 5.75
N PHE A 267 2.72 -13.79 6.66
CA PHE A 267 2.83 -14.91 7.60
C PHE A 267 2.29 -14.49 8.97
N ILE A 268 1.15 -15.04 9.38
CA ILE A 268 0.38 -14.62 10.55
C ILE A 268 0.75 -15.46 11.79
N LYS A 269 1.00 -14.80 12.92
CA LYS A 269 1.32 -15.47 14.20
C LYS A 269 0.11 -15.72 15.09
N GLU A 270 -0.78 -14.75 15.24
CA GLU A 270 -1.80 -14.79 16.31
C GLU A 270 -3.23 -14.63 15.77
N ALA A 271 -3.50 -13.62 14.95
CA ALA A 271 -4.86 -13.34 14.50
C ALA A 271 -4.92 -12.68 13.13
N VAL A 272 -6.00 -12.97 12.38
CA VAL A 272 -6.32 -12.31 11.11
C VAL A 272 -7.81 -12.00 11.01
N SER A 273 -8.13 -10.74 10.74
CA SER A 273 -9.49 -10.25 10.51
C SER A 273 -9.54 -9.35 9.28
N ILE A 274 -10.34 -9.74 8.31
CA ILE A 274 -10.58 -9.00 7.07
C ILE A 274 -12.09 -8.79 6.97
N ARG A 275 -12.56 -7.57 7.25
CA ARG A 275 -13.99 -7.31 7.28
C ARG A 275 -14.40 -5.97 6.67
N GLU A 276 -15.61 -5.91 6.14
CA GLU A 276 -16.21 -4.67 5.63
C GLU A 276 -15.40 -4.02 4.51
N ASN A 277 -14.65 -4.80 3.73
CA ASN A 277 -13.83 -4.27 2.63
C ASN A 277 -14.54 -4.43 1.28
N ASN A 278 -14.30 -3.50 0.36
CA ASN A 278 -14.64 -3.64 -1.04
C ASN A 278 -13.37 -3.80 -1.86
N PHE A 279 -13.09 -5.02 -2.34
CA PHE A 279 -11.86 -5.33 -3.09
C PHE A 279 -11.89 -4.95 -4.57
N GLY A 280 -13.05 -4.53 -5.09
CA GLY A 280 -13.20 -4.24 -6.51
C GLY A 280 -12.83 -5.44 -7.38
N GLN A 281 -12.09 -5.20 -8.47
CA GLN A 281 -11.62 -6.28 -9.34
C GLN A 281 -10.57 -7.14 -8.62
N THR A 282 -10.90 -8.41 -8.38
CA THR A 282 -10.19 -9.30 -7.46
C THR A 282 -9.69 -10.54 -8.19
N SER A 283 -8.42 -10.88 -7.99
CA SER A 283 -7.88 -12.16 -8.46
C SER A 283 -8.37 -13.34 -7.62
N GLN A 284 -8.52 -14.51 -8.24
CA GLN A 284 -8.89 -15.76 -7.56
C GLN A 284 -7.94 -16.08 -6.39
N ILE A 285 -6.65 -15.79 -6.54
CA ILE A 285 -5.61 -16.09 -5.56
C ILE A 285 -5.27 -14.90 -4.64
N ALA A 286 -6.15 -13.89 -4.56
CA ALA A 286 -5.96 -12.66 -3.78
C ALA A 286 -5.51 -12.87 -2.33
N PHE A 287 -6.01 -13.94 -1.68
CA PHE A 287 -5.79 -14.21 -0.27
C PHE A 287 -4.96 -15.47 -0.02
N LYS A 288 -4.44 -16.10 -1.09
CA LYS A 288 -3.72 -17.37 -1.02
C LYS A 288 -2.35 -17.26 -0.33
N ALA A 289 -1.72 -16.08 -0.40
CA ALA A 289 -0.44 -15.82 0.24
C ALA A 289 -0.55 -15.34 1.69
N ILE A 290 -1.76 -15.36 2.28
CA ILE A 290 -1.93 -15.25 3.73
C ILE A 290 -1.75 -16.66 4.30
N MET A 291 -0.71 -16.85 5.10
CA MET A 291 -0.27 -18.14 5.62
C MET A 291 -0.02 -18.07 7.12
N LEU A 292 0.04 -19.21 7.80
CA LEU A 292 0.50 -19.25 9.19
C LEU A 292 2.01 -19.11 9.25
N HIS A 293 2.50 -18.34 10.23
CA HIS A 293 3.91 -18.31 10.55
C HIS A 293 4.35 -19.63 11.20
N ARG A 294 5.60 -20.04 10.97
CA ARG A 294 6.17 -21.28 11.51
C ARG A 294 6.19 -21.36 13.04
N ASP A 295 6.17 -20.21 13.72
CA ASP A 295 6.16 -20.10 15.18
C ASP A 295 4.75 -20.17 15.77
N TYR A 296 3.71 -20.38 14.95
CA TYR A 296 2.37 -20.66 15.45
C TYR A 296 2.33 -22.06 16.08
N VAL A 297 2.29 -22.10 17.41
CA VAL A 297 2.22 -23.34 18.19
C VAL A 297 0.80 -23.49 18.74
N SER A 298 -0.07 -24.13 17.98
CA SER A 298 -1.42 -24.51 18.40
C SER A 298 -1.81 -25.85 17.80
N ASN A 299 -2.59 -26.63 18.54
CA ASN A 299 -3.17 -27.88 18.05
C ASN A 299 -4.42 -27.63 17.18
N GLU A 300 -4.97 -26.42 17.21
CA GLU A 300 -6.14 -26.01 16.44
C GLU A 300 -5.73 -25.12 15.26
N LYS A 301 -6.48 -25.19 14.16
CA LYS A 301 -6.32 -24.26 13.04
C LYS A 301 -6.73 -22.86 13.47
N MET A 302 -5.88 -21.86 13.21
CA MET A 302 -6.23 -20.45 13.46
C MET A 302 -7.46 -20.05 12.65
N GLU A 303 -8.36 -19.31 13.28
CA GLU A 303 -9.52 -18.74 12.60
C GLU A 303 -9.10 -17.58 11.67
N LEU A 304 -9.50 -17.64 10.39
CA LEU A 304 -9.46 -16.50 9.48
C LEU A 304 -10.86 -15.91 9.33
N ARG A 305 -11.08 -14.73 9.92
CA ARG A 305 -12.37 -14.03 9.87
C ARG A 305 -12.48 -13.21 8.59
N PHE A 306 -13.39 -13.62 7.71
CA PHE A 306 -13.64 -12.97 6.43
C PHE A 306 -15.11 -12.58 6.30
N SER A 307 -15.47 -11.35 6.67
CA SER A 307 -16.89 -10.98 6.77
C SER A 307 -17.27 -9.64 6.15
N ASN A 308 -18.47 -9.53 5.58
CA ASN A 308 -18.94 -8.31 4.92
C ASN A 308 -17.99 -7.78 3.83
N ASN A 309 -17.29 -8.68 3.13
CA ASN A 309 -16.41 -8.26 2.05
C ASN A 309 -17.13 -8.35 0.71
N THR A 310 -16.81 -7.43 -0.19
CA THR A 310 -17.28 -7.44 -1.58
C THR A 310 -16.11 -7.69 -2.52
N VAL A 311 -16.28 -8.59 -3.50
CA VAL A 311 -15.29 -8.93 -4.53
C VAL A 311 -15.94 -8.92 -5.90
N SER A 312 -15.21 -8.57 -6.95
CA SER A 312 -15.69 -8.62 -8.34
C SER A 312 -14.65 -9.29 -9.24
N PHE A 313 -15.09 -9.97 -10.29
CA PHE A 313 -14.25 -10.59 -11.31
C PHE A 313 -14.57 -10.01 -12.69
N ARG A 314 -13.54 -9.81 -13.54
CA ARG A 314 -13.74 -9.20 -14.87
C ARG A 314 -14.57 -10.04 -15.83
N ASN A 315 -14.41 -11.37 -15.78
CA ASN A 315 -14.97 -12.28 -16.77
C ASN A 315 -15.91 -13.28 -16.11
N GLN A 316 -15.36 -14.38 -15.61
CA GLN A 316 -16.11 -15.46 -14.98
C GLN A 316 -15.88 -15.43 -13.48
N ILE A 317 -16.94 -15.68 -12.73
CA ILE A 317 -16.87 -15.89 -11.29
C ILE A 317 -15.94 -17.06 -11.01
N ARG A 318 -15.08 -16.90 -10.02
CA ARG A 318 -14.22 -17.97 -9.52
C ARG A 318 -14.27 -18.04 -8.01
N PRO A 319 -14.19 -19.25 -7.42
CA PRO A 319 -14.07 -19.37 -5.97
C PRO A 319 -12.74 -18.78 -5.52
N LEU A 320 -12.77 -17.92 -4.49
CA LEU A 320 -11.56 -17.41 -3.86
C LEU A 320 -10.73 -18.56 -3.27
N ASP A 321 -9.41 -18.47 -3.45
CA ASP A 321 -8.46 -19.44 -2.92
C ASP A 321 -7.85 -18.92 -1.62
N PHE A 322 -7.96 -19.73 -0.56
CA PHE A 322 -7.41 -19.48 0.77
C PHE A 322 -6.54 -20.67 1.16
N LYS A 323 -5.54 -20.43 2.01
CA LYS A 323 -4.76 -21.54 2.56
C LYS A 323 -5.58 -22.40 3.50
N ASP A 324 -5.47 -23.71 3.30
CA ASP A 324 -6.11 -24.77 4.08
C ASP A 324 -5.58 -24.88 5.51
N THR A 325 -4.50 -24.18 5.83
CA THR A 325 -3.95 -24.07 7.19
C THR A 325 -4.86 -23.31 8.15
N PHE A 326 -5.78 -22.48 7.65
CA PHE A 326 -6.73 -21.73 8.46
C PHE A 326 -8.07 -22.45 8.61
N ASN A 327 -8.76 -22.20 9.71
CA ASN A 327 -10.20 -22.42 9.83
C ASN A 327 -10.92 -21.16 9.28
N LEU A 328 -11.38 -21.25 8.04
CA LEU A 328 -11.96 -20.11 7.33
C LEU A 328 -13.39 -19.81 7.84
N ASN A 329 -13.60 -18.65 8.45
CA ASN A 329 -14.91 -18.17 8.88
C ASN A 329 -15.43 -17.09 7.93
N ILE A 330 -16.20 -17.50 6.93
CA ILE A 330 -16.86 -16.58 5.99
C ILE A 330 -18.23 -16.17 6.53
N LYS A 331 -18.53 -14.87 6.55
CA LYS A 331 -19.88 -14.36 6.85
C LYS A 331 -20.25 -13.22 5.91
N ARG A 332 -21.30 -13.39 5.10
CA ARG A 332 -21.77 -12.36 4.15
C ARG A 332 -20.66 -11.90 3.21
N LEU A 333 -20.24 -12.79 2.33
CA LEU A 333 -19.33 -12.47 1.23
C LEU A 333 -20.15 -12.15 -0.02
N TYR A 334 -19.98 -10.95 -0.54
CA TYR A 334 -20.68 -10.44 -1.71
C TYR A 334 -19.80 -10.59 -2.94
N TYR A 335 -20.28 -11.34 -3.93
CA TYR A 335 -19.74 -11.37 -5.27
C TYR A 335 -20.51 -10.36 -6.10
N ASP A 336 -19.82 -9.32 -6.55
CA ASP A 336 -20.33 -8.29 -7.44
C ASP A 336 -20.32 -8.75 -8.90
N ASN A 337 -20.90 -9.92 -9.10
CA ASN A 337 -21.04 -10.65 -10.35
C ASN A 337 -22.34 -11.45 -10.28
N GLU A 338 -22.92 -11.74 -11.44
CA GLU A 338 -24.11 -12.59 -11.54
C GLU A 338 -23.73 -14.07 -11.53
N PHE A 339 -24.43 -14.87 -10.73
CA PHE A 339 -24.23 -16.31 -10.69
C PHE A 339 -25.07 -17.03 -11.75
N SER A 340 -24.53 -18.09 -12.36
CA SER A 340 -25.22 -18.84 -13.41
C SER A 340 -25.64 -20.23 -12.95
N CYS A 341 -26.82 -20.69 -13.36
CA CYS A 341 -27.25 -22.08 -13.15
C CYS A 341 -26.37 -23.10 -13.89
N HIS A 342 -25.55 -22.66 -14.85
CA HIS A 342 -24.54 -23.52 -15.49
C HIS A 342 -23.45 -23.97 -14.50
N ASP A 343 -23.25 -23.24 -13.40
CA ASP A 343 -22.28 -23.56 -12.35
C ASP A 343 -22.87 -24.44 -11.24
N VAL A 344 -24.08 -24.96 -11.44
CA VAL A 344 -24.80 -25.87 -10.54
C VAL A 344 -24.86 -27.27 -11.16
N ASP A 345 -24.57 -28.30 -10.36
CA ASP A 345 -24.86 -29.69 -10.69
C ASP A 345 -26.31 -30.01 -10.35
N ILE A 346 -27.16 -29.88 -11.36
CA ILE A 346 -28.60 -30.19 -11.30
C ILE A 346 -28.90 -31.70 -11.26
N LYS A 347 -27.92 -32.59 -11.48
CA LYS A 347 -28.14 -34.03 -11.37
C LYS A 347 -28.20 -34.49 -9.91
N GLN A 348 -27.59 -33.72 -9.01
CA GLN A 348 -27.65 -33.99 -7.58
C GLN A 348 -28.99 -33.51 -7.00
N GLN A 349 -29.56 -34.29 -6.09
CA GLN A 349 -30.76 -33.91 -5.34
C GLN A 349 -30.41 -33.75 -3.86
N PRO A 350 -30.44 -32.53 -3.29
CA PRO A 350 -30.77 -31.25 -3.93
C PRO A 350 -29.61 -30.69 -4.81
N PRO A 351 -29.91 -29.86 -5.84
CA PRO A 351 -28.87 -29.25 -6.69
C PRO A 351 -27.80 -28.54 -5.87
N GLN A 352 -26.53 -28.77 -6.22
CA GLN A 352 -25.38 -28.18 -5.53
C GLN A 352 -24.49 -27.42 -6.51
N PRO A 353 -23.80 -26.34 -6.11
CA PRO A 353 -22.75 -25.72 -6.92
C PRO A 353 -21.70 -26.75 -7.36
N LYS A 354 -21.04 -26.57 -8.52
CA LYS A 354 -19.97 -27.49 -8.97
C LYS A 354 -18.67 -27.31 -8.17
N SER A 355 -18.40 -26.11 -7.67
CA SER A 355 -17.22 -25.79 -6.87
C SER A 355 -17.42 -26.15 -5.41
N ALA A 356 -16.48 -26.90 -4.83
CA ALA A 356 -16.51 -27.28 -3.41
C ALA A 356 -16.61 -26.06 -2.48
N PHE A 357 -15.93 -24.96 -2.80
CA PHE A 357 -15.99 -23.72 -2.03
C PHE A 357 -17.42 -23.14 -2.01
N PHE A 358 -18.08 -23.09 -3.17
CA PHE A 358 -19.46 -22.59 -3.25
C PHE A 358 -20.44 -23.54 -2.58
N GLN A 359 -20.24 -24.85 -2.67
CA GLN A 359 -21.04 -25.84 -1.95
C GLN A 359 -20.96 -25.62 -0.43
N GLN A 360 -19.73 -25.51 0.10
CA GLN A 360 -19.46 -25.37 1.52
C GLN A 360 -20.03 -24.06 2.08
N HIS A 361 -19.97 -22.98 1.30
CA HIS A 361 -20.28 -21.63 1.79
C HIS A 361 -21.59 -21.04 1.28
N LYS A 362 -22.43 -21.80 0.57
CA LYS A 362 -23.64 -21.28 -0.10
C LYS A 362 -24.58 -20.43 0.75
N ASP A 363 -24.62 -20.64 2.06
CA ASP A 363 -25.46 -19.88 3.00
C ASP A 363 -24.79 -18.59 3.54
N GLN A 364 -23.57 -18.32 3.11
CA GLN A 364 -22.82 -17.10 3.43
C GLN A 364 -22.43 -16.28 2.20
N LEU A 365 -22.67 -16.79 0.99
CA LEU A 365 -22.33 -16.13 -0.27
C LEU A 365 -23.54 -15.43 -0.88
N TYR A 366 -23.35 -14.19 -1.29
CA TYR A 366 -24.34 -13.34 -1.93
C TYR A 366 -23.86 -12.98 -3.33
N PHE A 367 -24.75 -13.02 -4.31
CA PHE A 367 -24.44 -12.69 -5.70
C PHE A 367 -25.39 -11.59 -6.19
N ARG A 368 -24.93 -10.81 -7.16
CA ARG A 368 -25.78 -9.78 -7.80
C ARG A 368 -26.91 -10.50 -8.57
N PHE A 369 -28.16 -10.14 -8.30
CA PHE A 369 -29.34 -10.82 -8.84
C PHE A 369 -29.89 -10.18 -10.12
N ASN A 370 -29.71 -8.86 -10.27
CA ASN A 370 -30.21 -8.14 -11.45
C ASN A 370 -29.28 -6.96 -11.76
N SER A 371 -28.66 -6.93 -12.94
CA SER A 371 -27.79 -5.84 -13.38
C SER A 371 -28.58 -4.68 -14.02
N ASN A 372 -29.74 -4.34 -13.46
CA ASN A 372 -30.45 -3.13 -13.89
C ASN A 372 -29.72 -1.90 -13.33
N PRO A 373 -29.22 -0.98 -14.17
CA PRO A 373 -28.39 0.14 -13.73
C PRO A 373 -29.13 1.13 -12.81
N ASP A 374 -30.46 1.09 -12.78
CA ASP A 374 -31.31 1.97 -11.95
C ASP A 374 -31.69 1.37 -10.58
N GLN A 375 -31.37 0.10 -10.31
CA GLN A 375 -31.64 -0.56 -9.02
C GLN A 375 -30.32 -1.00 -8.38
N SER A 376 -29.68 -0.05 -7.69
CA SER A 376 -28.49 -0.34 -6.90
C SER A 376 -28.87 -1.21 -5.68
N ASN A 377 -28.31 -2.42 -5.61
CA ASN A 377 -28.13 -3.27 -4.42
C ASN A 377 -28.97 -4.56 -4.28
N ASP A 378 -29.46 -5.15 -5.38
CA ASP A 378 -30.12 -6.46 -5.27
C ASP A 378 -29.09 -7.61 -5.25
N PHE A 379 -28.71 -8.00 -4.03
CA PHE A 379 -27.95 -9.21 -3.76
C PHE A 379 -28.87 -10.33 -3.28
N ILE A 380 -28.71 -11.53 -3.84
CA ILE A 380 -29.42 -12.75 -3.43
C ILE A 380 -28.46 -13.75 -2.80
N LEU A 381 -28.92 -14.46 -1.77
CA LEU A 381 -28.14 -15.54 -1.16
C LEU A 381 -28.03 -16.72 -2.14
N LEU A 382 -26.84 -17.32 -2.27
CA LEU A 382 -26.60 -18.39 -3.25
C LEU A 382 -27.54 -19.58 -3.06
N SER A 383 -27.78 -20.01 -1.81
CA SER A 383 -28.71 -21.12 -1.55
C SER A 383 -30.15 -20.81 -1.95
N GLN A 384 -30.59 -19.55 -1.83
CA GLN A 384 -31.91 -19.09 -2.28
C GLN A 384 -31.98 -19.02 -3.81
N PHE A 385 -30.95 -18.48 -4.46
CA PHE A 385 -30.85 -18.44 -5.92
C PHE A 385 -30.94 -19.84 -6.54
N ILE A 386 -30.21 -20.82 -6.01
CA ILE A 386 -30.23 -22.21 -6.50
C ILE A 386 -31.61 -22.84 -6.33
N ALA A 387 -32.29 -22.56 -5.22
CA ALA A 387 -33.61 -23.12 -4.92
C ALA A 387 -34.69 -22.57 -5.86
N ASN A 388 -34.63 -21.29 -6.21
CA ASN A 388 -35.67 -20.60 -6.96
C ASN A 388 -35.40 -20.62 -8.48
N GLU A 389 -34.23 -20.16 -8.91
CA GLU A 389 -33.96 -19.91 -10.34
C GLU A 389 -33.51 -21.17 -11.09
N CYS A 390 -32.68 -22.00 -10.44
CA CYS A 390 -32.08 -23.16 -11.11
C CYS A 390 -32.98 -24.40 -11.12
N ARG A 391 -34.12 -24.38 -10.42
CA ARG A 391 -35.14 -25.43 -10.51
C ARG A 391 -36.10 -25.20 -11.67
N GLU A 392 -36.52 -23.96 -11.91
CA GLU A 392 -37.52 -23.63 -12.93
C GLU A 392 -36.98 -23.68 -14.37
N SER A 393 -35.69 -23.37 -14.58
CA SER A 393 -35.05 -23.47 -15.90
C SER A 393 -35.15 -24.88 -16.52
N THR A 394 -35.15 -25.93 -15.69
CA THR A 394 -35.28 -27.32 -16.15
C THR A 394 -36.64 -27.60 -16.78
N TYR A 395 -37.74 -27.03 -16.27
CA TYR A 395 -39.09 -27.28 -16.78
C TYR A 395 -39.28 -26.77 -18.21
N TRP A 396 -38.71 -25.62 -18.55
CA TRP A 396 -38.80 -25.04 -19.91
C TRP A 396 -38.07 -25.87 -20.97
N LEU A 397 -36.91 -26.46 -20.63
CA LEU A 397 -36.18 -27.36 -21.55
C LEU A 397 -36.99 -28.64 -21.86
N TYR A 398 -37.72 -29.17 -20.87
CA TYR A 398 -38.62 -30.31 -21.07
C TYR A 398 -39.87 -29.96 -21.90
N ILE A 399 -40.29 -28.69 -21.95
CA ILE A 399 -41.43 -28.24 -22.78
C ILE A 399 -41.00 -27.94 -24.23
N LEU A 400 -39.80 -27.41 -24.44
CA LEU A 400 -39.33 -27.04 -25.78
C LEU A 400 -38.75 -28.23 -26.57
N ALA A 401 -38.12 -29.20 -25.92
CA ALA A 401 -37.53 -30.37 -26.59
C ALA A 401 -38.55 -31.24 -27.36
N PRO A 402 -39.76 -31.55 -26.83
CA PRO A 402 -40.79 -32.26 -27.60
C PRO A 402 -41.31 -31.43 -28.77
N SER A 403 -41.41 -30.12 -28.59
CA SER A 403 -41.95 -29.18 -29.59
C SER A 403 -41.05 -29.08 -30.82
N ILE A 404 -39.73 -29.07 -30.63
CA ILE A 404 -38.74 -29.06 -31.71
C ILE A 404 -38.63 -30.45 -32.36
N GLY A 405 -38.73 -31.52 -31.58
CA GLY A 405 -38.80 -32.90 -32.10
C GLY A 405 -39.98 -33.12 -33.04
N LEU A 406 -41.18 -32.66 -32.65
CA LEU A 406 -42.40 -32.71 -33.47
C LEU A 406 -42.29 -31.87 -34.75
N LEU A 407 -41.61 -30.72 -34.70
CA LEU A 407 -41.37 -29.89 -35.89
C LEU A 407 -40.36 -30.52 -36.87
N LEU A 408 -39.36 -31.24 -36.37
CA LEU A 408 -38.40 -31.98 -37.19
C LEU A 408 -39.02 -33.24 -37.81
N GLU A 409 -39.85 -33.98 -37.07
CA GLU A 409 -40.62 -35.11 -37.61
C GLU A 409 -41.64 -34.65 -38.67
N CYS A 410 -42.33 -33.51 -38.46
CA CYS A 410 -43.23 -32.96 -39.47
C CYS A 410 -42.52 -32.49 -40.76
N ARG A 411 -41.21 -32.22 -40.71
CA ARG A 411 -40.43 -31.85 -41.89
C ARG A 411 -39.91 -33.06 -42.67
N LEU A 412 -39.59 -34.16 -41.99
CA LEU A 412 -39.11 -35.41 -42.61
C LEU A 412 -40.23 -36.23 -43.27
N VAL A 413 -41.50 -35.96 -42.97
CA VAL A 413 -42.67 -36.62 -43.61
C VAL A 413 -43.08 -35.92 -44.91
N LYS A 414 -42.39 -34.85 -45.33
CA LYS A 414 -42.73 -34.03 -46.50
C LYS A 414 -41.77 -34.13 -47.70
N ASP A 415 -40.72 -34.94 -47.58
CA ASP A 415 -39.86 -35.40 -48.68
C ASP A 415 -40.06 -36.92 -48.87
#